data_AF-A0A7Z8R2R8-F1
#
_entry.id   AF-A0A7Z8R2R8-F1
#
_cell.length_a   1.000
_cell.length_b   1.000
_cell.length_c   1.000
_cell.angle_alpha   90.00
_cell.angle_beta   90.00
_cell.angle_gamma   90.00
#
_symmetry.space_group_name_H-M   'P 1'
#
loop_
_entity.id
_entity.type
_entity.pdbx_description
1 polymer ?
#
loop_
_entity_poly.entity_id
_entity_poly.type
_entity_poly.pdbx_seq_one_letter_code
_entity_poly.pdbx_strand_id
1 'polypeptide(L)'
;MTVRDAFAKEQTTLLTLPDNRWPTDEREEVKAGKTPYIRFDKNDYSIPHTQVRKILTVTATLKQVRILDGQTEIANHSRSFDKGEQIENPEHSGSRYFCESL
;
A
#
# COMPACT_ATOMS: atom_id res chain seq x y z
N MET A 1 -22.98 -0.52 40.30
CA MET A 1 -22.08 -1.15 39.32
C MET A 1 -21.77 -0.11 38.25
N THR A 2 -20.50 0.19 38.00
CA THR A 2 -20.11 1.14 36.95
C THR A 2 -20.02 0.42 35.60
N VAL A 3 -20.03 1.18 34.50
CA VAL A 3 -19.81 0.65 33.14
C VAL A 3 -18.49 -0.11 33.05
N ARG A 4 -17.44 0.36 33.74
CA ARG A 4 -16.13 -0.28 33.77
C ARG A 4 -16.17 -1.63 34.49
N ASP A 5 -16.94 -1.75 35.57
CA ASP A 5 -17.09 -3.00 36.32
C ASP A 5 -17.88 -4.05 35.53
N ALA A 6 -18.88 -3.62 34.76
CA ALA A 6 -19.64 -4.50 33.88
C ALA A 6 -18.76 -5.02 32.73
N PHE A 7 -18.00 -4.12 32.09
CA PHE A 7 -17.09 -4.47 31.00
C PHE A 7 -16.01 -5.47 31.43
N ALA A 8 -15.39 -5.28 32.60
CA ALA A 8 -14.36 -6.19 33.10
C ALA A 8 -14.90 -7.61 33.38
N LYS A 9 -16.17 -7.73 33.81
CA LYS A 9 -16.82 -9.03 33.99
C LYS A 9 -17.09 -9.73 32.65
N GLU A 10 -17.64 -9.00 31.69
CA GLU A 10 -17.97 -9.53 30.36
C GLU A 10 -16.73 -9.84 29.52
N GLN A 11 -15.63 -9.10 29.69
CA GLN A 11 -14.42 -9.25 28.88
C GLN A 11 -13.85 -10.69 28.89
N THR A 12 -14.04 -11.44 29.98
CA THR A 12 -13.56 -12.82 30.11
C THR A 12 -14.36 -13.85 29.31
N THR A 13 -15.59 -13.52 28.91
CA THR A 13 -16.46 -14.39 28.10
C THR A 13 -16.48 -14.01 26.62
N LEU A 14 -15.82 -12.90 26.25
CA LEU A 14 -15.72 -12.45 24.86
C LEU A 14 -14.74 -13.31 24.07
N LEU A 15 -15.03 -13.47 22.77
CA LEU A 15 -14.13 -14.11 21.82
C LEU A 15 -12.88 -13.25 21.61
N THR A 16 -11.74 -13.90 21.45
CA THR A 16 -10.50 -13.23 21.04
C THR A 16 -10.67 -12.66 19.64
N LEU A 17 -10.12 -11.46 19.43
CA LEU A 17 -10.07 -10.87 18.10
C LEU A 17 -9.29 -11.81 17.15
N PRO A 18 -9.75 -11.99 15.91
CA PRO A 18 -8.98 -12.71 14.90
C PRO A 18 -7.62 -12.03 14.68
N ASP A 19 -6.60 -12.83 14.39
CA ASP A 19 -5.25 -12.31 14.09
C ASP A 19 -5.23 -11.42 12.84
N ASN A 20 -6.12 -11.68 11.88
CA ASN A 20 -6.25 -10.86 10.69
C ASN A 20 -7.17 -9.67 10.96
N ARG A 21 -6.65 -8.46 10.72
CA ARG A 21 -7.45 -7.23 10.80
C ARG A 21 -8.48 -7.21 9.67
N TRP A 22 -9.60 -6.56 9.91
CA TRP A 22 -10.56 -6.30 8.85
C TRP A 22 -9.90 -5.45 7.76
N PRO A 23 -10.00 -5.81 6.47
CA PRO A 23 -9.38 -5.06 5.39
C PRO A 23 -10.11 -3.73 5.21
N THR A 24 -9.52 -2.65 5.72
CA THR A 24 -10.01 -1.27 5.57
C THR A 24 -9.32 -0.51 4.45
N ASP A 25 -8.46 -1.18 3.69
CA ASP A 25 -7.66 -0.60 2.63
C ASP A 25 -8.56 -0.23 1.44
N GLU A 26 -8.36 0.97 0.91
CA GLU A 26 -8.97 1.40 -0.35
C GLU A 26 -8.38 0.58 -1.49
N ARG A 27 -9.22 -0.07 -2.31
CA ARG A 27 -8.79 -0.94 -3.40
C ARG A 27 -9.30 -0.45 -4.74
N GLU A 28 -8.38 -0.26 -5.69
CA GLU A 28 -8.71 0.21 -7.04
C GLU A 28 -7.93 -0.57 -8.10
N GLU A 29 -8.57 -0.91 -9.21
CA GLU A 29 -7.89 -1.45 -10.39
C GLU A 29 -7.40 -0.31 -11.28
N VAL A 30 -6.09 -0.30 -11.57
CA VAL A 30 -5.44 0.74 -12.35
C VAL A 30 -4.72 0.15 -13.55
N LYS A 31 -4.69 0.89 -14.65
CA LYS A 31 -4.00 0.48 -15.87
C LYS A 31 -2.58 1.03 -15.89
N ALA A 32 -1.59 0.15 -15.88
CA ALA A 32 -0.20 0.49 -16.18
C ALA A 32 -0.04 0.70 -17.70
N GLY A 33 0.45 1.88 -18.08
CA GLY A 33 0.65 2.29 -19.47
C GLY A 33 1.94 1.73 -20.09
N LYS A 34 2.54 2.50 -21.00
CA LYS A 34 3.87 2.18 -21.56
C LYS A 34 5.01 2.60 -20.63
N THR A 35 4.76 3.58 -19.77
CA THR A 35 5.70 4.11 -18.79
C THR A 35 5.56 3.37 -17.46
N PRO A 36 6.63 3.26 -16.65
CA PRO A 36 6.63 2.56 -15.37
C PRO A 36 5.98 3.40 -14.25
N TYR A 37 4.79 3.94 -14.52
CA TYR A 37 4.00 4.71 -13.57
C TYR A 37 2.52 4.32 -13.64
N ILE A 38 1.87 4.36 -12.48
CA ILE A 38 0.42 4.27 -12.32
C ILE A 38 -0.09 5.49 -11.59
N ARG A 39 -1.30 5.92 -11.94
CA ARG A 39 -1.93 7.06 -11.29
C ARG A 39 -2.93 6.59 -10.24
N PHE A 40 -2.80 7.09 -9.02
CA PHE A 40 -3.72 6.88 -7.92
C PHE A 40 -3.83 8.16 -7.09
N ASP A 41 -5.05 8.54 -6.68
CA ASP A 41 -5.31 9.75 -5.87
C ASP A 41 -4.69 11.04 -6.47
N LYS A 42 -4.68 11.15 -7.81
CA LYS A 42 -4.06 12.23 -8.60
C LYS A 42 -2.52 12.32 -8.51
N ASN A 43 -1.87 11.32 -7.94
CA ASN A 43 -0.42 11.20 -7.87
C ASN A 43 0.07 10.04 -8.74
N ASP A 44 1.29 10.15 -9.24
CA ASP A 44 1.94 9.12 -10.03
C ASP A 44 2.91 8.32 -9.15
N TYR A 45 2.67 7.02 -9.05
CA TYR A 45 3.52 6.08 -8.31
C TYR A 45 4.32 5.24 -9.30
N SER A 46 5.64 5.19 -9.09
CA SER A 46 6.51 4.34 -9.90
C SER A 46 6.22 2.86 -9.65
N ILE A 47 6.43 2.03 -10.68
CA ILE A 47 6.38 0.57 -10.61
C ILE A 47 7.63 -0.03 -11.25
N PRO A 48 8.00 -1.29 -10.97
CA PRO A 48 9.09 -1.94 -11.70
C PRO A 48 8.83 -1.91 -13.20
N HIS A 49 9.85 -1.62 -14.01
CA HIS A 49 9.70 -1.50 -15.48
C HIS A 49 9.21 -2.78 -16.16
N THR A 50 9.31 -3.93 -15.49
CA THR A 50 8.77 -5.23 -15.93
C THR A 50 7.24 -5.34 -15.79
N GLN A 51 6.61 -4.41 -15.09
CA GLN A 51 5.18 -4.46 -14.70
C GLN A 51 4.31 -3.46 -15.50
N VAL A 52 4.74 -3.10 -16.71
CA VAL A 52 4.01 -2.18 -17.61
C VAL A 52 2.98 -2.90 -18.49
N ARG A 53 2.07 -2.14 -19.11
CA ARG A 53 1.03 -2.61 -20.07
C ARG A 53 0.08 -3.68 -19.52
N LYS A 54 -0.25 -3.62 -18.23
CA LYS A 54 -1.14 -4.56 -17.54
C LYS A 54 -2.11 -3.81 -16.61
N ILE A 55 -3.13 -4.52 -16.15
CA ILE A 55 -4.01 -4.04 -15.08
C ILE A 55 -3.38 -4.50 -13.77
N LEU A 56 -3.23 -3.57 -12.83
CA LEU A 56 -2.70 -3.79 -11.50
C LEU A 56 -3.77 -3.41 -10.48
N THR A 57 -3.59 -3.87 -9.25
CA THR A 57 -4.43 -3.42 -8.14
C THR A 57 -3.64 -2.53 -7.19
N VAL A 58 -4.19 -1.36 -6.90
CA VAL A 58 -3.73 -0.53 -5.78
C VAL A 58 -4.50 -0.93 -4.52
N THR A 59 -3.80 -1.07 -3.41
CA THR A 59 -4.39 -1.09 -2.07
C THR A 59 -3.74 0.01 -1.24
N ALA A 60 -4.54 0.96 -0.75
CA ALA A 60 -4.07 2.13 -0.04
C ALA A 60 -4.63 2.20 1.39
N THR A 61 -3.72 2.40 2.34
CA THR A 61 -4.06 2.82 3.71
C THR A 61 -3.93 4.34 3.81
N LEU A 62 -4.07 4.89 5.02
CA LEU A 62 -3.74 6.30 5.28
C LEU A 62 -2.23 6.61 5.18
N LYS A 63 -1.37 5.59 5.22
CA LYS A 63 0.09 5.76 5.28
C LYS A 63 0.82 5.27 4.05
N GLN A 64 0.27 4.26 3.38
CA GLN A 64 0.97 3.53 2.33
C GLN A 64 0.06 3.22 1.14
N VAL A 65 0.66 3.20 -0.03
CA VAL A 65 0.09 2.73 -1.30
C VAL A 65 0.88 1.50 -1.74
N ARG A 66 0.22 0.34 -1.76
CA ARG A 66 0.78 -0.91 -2.27
C ARG A 66 0.19 -1.21 -3.62
N ILE A 67 1.02 -1.73 -4.53
CA ILE A 67 0.62 -2.07 -5.89
C ILE A 67 0.85 -3.56 -6.07
N LEU A 68 -0.19 -4.27 -6.52
CA LEU A 68 -0.19 -5.71 -6.68
C LEU A 68 -0.43 -6.12 -8.14
N ASP A 69 0.29 -7.16 -8.56
CA ASP A 69 -0.05 -7.97 -9.73
C ASP A 69 -0.73 -9.25 -9.22
N GLY A 70 -2.06 -9.29 -9.27
CA GLY A 70 -2.86 -10.33 -8.63
C GLY A 70 -2.75 -10.29 -7.09
N GLN A 71 -2.03 -11.27 -6.52
CA GLN A 71 -1.75 -11.37 -5.08
C GLN A 71 -0.33 -10.95 -4.70
N THR A 72 0.52 -10.67 -5.68
CA THR A 72 1.94 -10.36 -5.45
C THR A 72 2.11 -8.86 -5.33
N GLU A 73 2.63 -8.39 -4.20
CA GLU A 73 3.05 -7.00 -4.03
C GLU A 73 4.30 -6.73 -4.88
N ILE A 74 4.21 -5.75 -5.79
CA ILE A 74 5.28 -5.39 -6.72
C ILE A 74 5.89 -4.01 -6.43
N ALA A 75 5.21 -3.20 -5.61
CA ALA A 75 5.68 -1.89 -5.18
C ALA A 75 4.98 -1.43 -3.90
N ASN A 76 5.71 -0.72 -3.05
CA ASN A 76 5.23 -0.11 -1.82
C ASN A 76 5.74 1.32 -1.72
N HIS A 77 4.85 2.26 -1.40
CA HIS A 77 5.13 3.68 -1.31
C HIS A 77 4.46 4.29 -0.10
N SER A 78 5.04 5.38 0.44
CA SER A 78 4.31 6.27 1.34
C SER A 78 3.18 6.96 0.57
N ARG A 79 1.97 7.00 1.15
CA ARG A 79 0.83 7.70 0.54
C ARG A 79 1.05 9.21 0.66
N SER A 80 0.94 9.91 -0.47
CA SER A 80 0.83 11.37 -0.50
C SER A 80 -0.62 11.77 -0.78
N PHE A 81 -1.09 12.82 -0.10
CA PHE A 81 -2.38 13.48 -0.31
C PHE A 81 -2.23 14.85 -1.00
N ASP A 82 -0.99 15.23 -1.33
CA ASP A 82 -0.72 16.37 -2.20
C ASP A 82 -1.19 16.05 -3.63
N LYS A 83 -1.15 17.03 -4.53
CA LYS A 83 -1.70 16.88 -5.88
C LYS A 83 -0.61 16.92 -6.93
N GLY A 84 -0.54 15.86 -7.74
CA GLY A 84 0.35 15.80 -8.90
C GLY A 84 1.79 15.47 -8.53
N GLU A 85 2.01 14.87 -7.37
CA GLU A 85 3.32 14.39 -6.96
C GLU A 85 3.70 13.14 -7.75
N GLN A 86 5.01 12.99 -7.98
CA GLN A 86 5.61 11.79 -8.57
C GLN A 86 6.42 11.06 -7.49
N ILE A 87 5.90 9.94 -7.02
CA ILE A 87 6.48 9.15 -5.93
C ILE A 87 7.30 8.01 -6.53
N GLU A 88 8.61 8.13 -6.40
CA GLU A 88 9.56 7.16 -6.92
C GLU A 88 10.09 6.24 -5.82
N ASN A 89 10.17 4.94 -6.13
CA ASN A 89 10.90 3.98 -5.33
C ASN A 89 12.21 3.65 -6.06
N PRO A 90 13.38 3.88 -5.43
CA PRO A 90 14.69 3.64 -6.02
C PRO A 90 14.90 2.22 -6.56
N GLU A 91 14.20 1.22 -6.01
CA GLU A 91 14.31 -0.19 -6.42
C GLU A 91 13.76 -0.44 -7.84
N HIS A 92 12.88 0.44 -8.34
CA HIS A 92 12.25 0.29 -9.65
C HIS A 92 13.15 0.69 -10.83
N SER A 93 14.12 1.57 -10.57
CA SER A 93 15.00 2.18 -11.57
C SER A 93 16.12 1.24 -12.05
N GLY A 94 16.24 0.06 -11.44
CA GLY A 94 17.31 -0.88 -11.73
C GLY A 94 18.61 -0.47 -11.05
N SER A 95 19.11 -1.36 -10.20
CA SER A 95 20.45 -1.27 -9.59
C SER A 95 21.52 -1.00 -10.65
N ARG A 96 22.05 0.23 -10.70
CA ARG A 96 23.41 0.46 -11.23
C ARG A 96 24.23 1.56 -10.56
N TYR A 97 23.90 2.00 -9.35
CA TYR A 97 24.88 2.78 -8.56
C TYR A 97 24.85 2.35 -7.10
N PHE A 98 25.52 1.22 -6.84
CA PHE A 98 26.34 1.13 -5.64
C PHE A 98 27.50 2.10 -5.88
N CYS A 99 27.40 3.33 -5.36
CA CYS A 99 28.56 4.20 -5.25
C CYS A 99 29.04 4.04 -3.81
N GLU A 100 30.10 3.23 -3.64
CA GLU A 100 30.86 3.16 -2.39
C GLU A 100 31.23 4.58 -1.97
N SER A 101 30.87 4.95 -0.74
CA SER A 101 31.36 6.17 -0.11
C SER A 101 32.82 5.93 0.31
N LEU A 102 33.73 6.69 -0.30
CA LEU A 102 35.01 7.05 0.30
C LEU A 102 34.82 8.27 1.20
#